data_AF-A0A319DWU4-F1
#
_entry.id   AF-A0A319DWU4-F1
#
_cell.length_a   1.000
_cell.length_b   1.000
_cell.length_c   1.000
_cell.angle_alpha   90.00
_cell.angle_beta   90.00
_cell.angle_gamma   90.00
#
_symmetry.space_group_name_H-M   'P 1'
#
loop_
_entity.id
_entity.type
_entity.pdbx_description
1 polymer ?
#
loop_
_entity_poly.entity_id
_entity_poly.type
_entity_poly.pdbx_seq_one_letter_code
_entity_poly.pdbx_strand_id
1 'polypeptide(L)'
;MAQQRRFGDSGAFQIATTGLMGCTVVTVVSKTGVYMAHYWENPSFSRQATFQRRVLNFISGYKPRDGEDPALDPTIFNGAEDDTRIYIMHPRRELSPNNPFLPNYDGKFVELRDLLNVRLLPGAPTAARMYVAVPYIFDENGEYESDPIEEQQWRRHAVFQYDPNARGNGMPGWRLFFEDHYFDSTNAPPGPESANDIPDIP
;
A
#
# COMPACT_ATOMS: atom_id res chain seq x y z
N MET A 1 -0.77 11.03 -2.46
CA MET A 1 -0.70 11.34 -1.03
C MET A 1 0.31 10.41 -0.41
N ALA A 2 1.31 10.91 0.29
CA ALA A 2 2.26 10.08 1.03
C ALA A 2 2.58 10.67 2.40
N GLN A 3 2.69 9.82 3.40
CA GLN A 3 3.08 10.20 4.75
C GLN A 3 4.14 9.23 5.28
N GLN A 4 5.12 9.76 5.99
CA GLN A 4 6.06 8.99 6.79
C GLN A 4 6.01 9.50 8.23
N ARG A 5 5.94 8.59 9.20
CA ARG A 5 5.92 8.92 10.63
C ARG A 5 6.78 7.94 11.41
N ARG A 6 7.54 8.46 12.37
CA ARG A 6 8.19 7.66 13.40
C ARG A 6 7.18 7.35 14.52
N PHE A 7 7.32 6.18 15.11
CA PHE A 7 6.60 5.80 16.31
C PHE A 7 7.27 6.44 17.53
N GLY A 8 6.48 6.75 18.56
CA GLY A 8 6.96 7.38 19.79
C GLY A 8 7.09 8.91 19.73
N ASP A 9 7.22 9.50 18.54
CA ASP A 9 7.24 10.96 18.37
C ASP A 9 5.86 11.61 18.61
N SER A 10 4.79 10.84 18.49
CA SER A 10 3.42 11.28 18.68
C SER A 10 2.59 10.17 19.33
N GLY A 11 1.44 10.53 19.90
CA GLY A 11 0.46 9.57 20.44
C GLY A 11 -0.14 8.67 19.35
N ALA A 12 -1.28 8.05 19.64
CA ALA A 12 -1.98 7.26 18.65
C ALA A 12 -2.31 8.08 17.38
N PHE A 13 -2.18 7.47 16.20
CA PHE A 13 -2.48 8.14 14.93
C PHE A 13 -2.99 7.16 13.87
N GLN A 14 -3.54 7.72 12.80
CA GLN A 14 -4.01 6.96 11.64
C GLN A 14 -3.59 7.63 10.34
N ILE A 15 -3.31 6.82 9.32
CA ILE A 15 -3.13 7.26 7.93
C ILE A 15 -4.15 6.48 7.12
N ALA A 16 -5.04 7.18 6.42
CA ALA A 16 -6.14 6.55 5.69
C ALA A 16 -6.26 7.11 4.29
N THR A 17 -6.73 6.27 3.37
CA THR A 17 -7.17 6.68 2.05
C THR A 17 -8.39 5.88 1.60
N THR A 18 -9.21 6.51 0.76
CA THR A 18 -10.51 6.02 0.30
C THR A 18 -10.60 6.15 -1.22
N GLY A 19 -11.65 5.59 -1.84
CA GLY A 19 -11.89 5.74 -3.27
C GLY A 19 -10.87 5.02 -4.17
N LEU A 20 -10.31 3.90 -3.72
CA LEU A 20 -9.39 3.06 -4.50
C LEU A 20 -10.14 2.34 -5.65
N MET A 21 -9.95 2.79 -6.89
CA MET A 21 -10.68 2.32 -8.11
C MET A 21 -9.78 1.76 -9.21
N GLY A 22 -8.54 1.43 -8.86
CA GLY A 22 -7.43 1.21 -9.80
C GLY A 22 -6.11 1.70 -9.20
N CYS A 23 -6.20 2.51 -8.15
CA CYS A 23 -5.07 3.00 -7.40
C CYS A 23 -4.22 1.89 -6.76
N THR A 24 -2.95 2.20 -6.53
CA THR A 24 -2.03 1.37 -5.74
C THR A 24 -1.68 2.05 -4.43
N VAL A 25 -1.71 1.32 -3.34
CA VAL A 25 -1.24 1.78 -2.02
C VAL A 25 -0.01 0.98 -1.62
N VAL A 26 1.05 1.68 -1.22
CA VAL A 26 2.27 1.09 -0.66
C VAL A 26 2.37 1.48 0.79
N THR A 27 2.51 0.49 1.67
CA THR A 27 2.80 0.68 3.09
C THR A 27 4.10 -0.02 3.44
N VAL A 28 5.08 0.70 3.98
CA VAL A 28 6.27 0.15 4.60
C VAL A 28 6.16 0.41 6.10
N VAL A 29 6.35 -0.61 6.92
CA VAL A 29 6.28 -0.48 8.38
C VAL A 29 7.43 -1.24 9.03
N SER A 30 7.99 -0.68 10.10
CA SER A 30 8.97 -1.32 10.97
C SER A 30 8.53 -1.15 12.44
N LYS A 31 9.39 -1.54 13.39
CA LYS A 31 9.24 -1.19 14.81
C LYS A 31 9.42 0.30 15.10
N THR A 32 10.02 1.07 14.19
CA THR A 32 10.40 2.47 14.43
C THR A 32 9.48 3.46 13.71
N GLY A 33 8.74 3.03 12.68
CA GLY A 33 7.87 3.93 11.93
C GLY A 33 7.07 3.27 10.82
N VAL A 34 6.36 4.12 10.09
CA VAL A 34 5.54 3.76 8.93
C VAL A 34 5.71 4.78 7.82
N TYR A 35 5.73 4.29 6.58
CA TYR A 35 5.51 5.04 5.35
C TYR A 35 4.25 4.50 4.69
N MET A 36 3.31 5.35 4.31
CA MET A 36 2.14 4.94 3.54
C MET A 36 1.87 5.94 2.43
N ALA A 37 1.72 5.45 1.21
CA ALA A 37 1.50 6.27 0.02
C ALA A 37 0.44 5.69 -0.90
N HIS A 38 -0.40 6.58 -1.43
CA HIS A 38 -1.45 6.31 -2.39
C HIS A 38 -1.09 6.91 -3.76
N TYR A 39 -0.98 6.03 -4.76
CA TYR A 39 -0.74 6.33 -6.16
C TYR A 39 -1.99 6.10 -7.01
N TRP A 40 -2.51 7.18 -7.59
CA TRP A 40 -3.67 7.18 -8.48
C TRP A 40 -3.43 6.38 -9.77
N GLU A 41 -4.43 5.66 -10.29
CA GLU A 41 -4.31 4.93 -11.56
C GLU A 41 -3.90 5.84 -12.73
N ASN A 42 -4.61 6.96 -12.88
CA ASN A 42 -4.46 7.91 -13.97
C ASN A 42 -3.91 9.22 -13.39
N PRO A 43 -2.84 9.77 -13.95
CA PRO A 43 -2.08 9.27 -15.11
C PRO A 43 -0.96 8.29 -14.74
N SER A 44 -0.76 7.94 -13.46
CA SER A 44 0.46 7.29 -12.97
C SER A 44 0.78 5.96 -13.66
N PHE A 45 -0.20 5.10 -13.91
CA PHE A 45 0.02 3.77 -14.49
C PHE A 45 -0.24 3.72 -16.02
N SER A 46 -0.66 4.83 -16.62
CA SER A 46 -1.02 4.91 -18.05
C SER A 46 0.19 4.77 -19.00
N ARG A 47 1.31 5.44 -18.70
CA ARG A 47 2.51 5.51 -19.55
C ARG A 47 3.76 5.32 -18.71
N GLN A 48 4.81 4.73 -19.29
CA GLN A 48 6.05 4.43 -18.55
C GLN A 48 6.72 5.69 -17.97
N ALA A 49 6.82 6.76 -18.75
CA ALA A 49 7.42 8.01 -18.29
C ALA A 49 6.65 8.63 -17.10
N THR A 50 5.33 8.50 -17.10
CA THR A 50 4.48 8.96 -15.99
C THR A 50 4.66 8.05 -14.77
N PHE A 51 4.70 6.74 -14.96
CA PHE A 51 4.94 5.78 -13.89
C PHE A 51 6.28 6.02 -13.20
N GLN A 52 7.34 6.20 -13.98
CA GLN A 52 8.66 6.53 -13.48
C GLN A 52 8.63 7.78 -12.60
N ARG A 53 8.00 8.87 -13.04
CA ARG A 53 7.98 10.15 -12.31
C ARG A 53 7.06 10.15 -11.10
N ARG A 54 5.87 9.55 -11.23
CA ARG A 54 4.78 9.64 -10.24
C ARG A 54 4.83 8.54 -9.19
N VAL A 55 5.45 7.41 -9.50
CA VAL A 55 5.53 6.25 -8.60
C VAL A 55 6.99 6.01 -8.20
N LEU A 56 7.84 5.58 -9.14
CA LEU A 56 9.19 5.12 -8.80
C LEU A 56 10.07 6.23 -8.21
N ASN A 57 10.20 7.35 -8.93
CA ASN A 57 10.99 8.51 -8.51
C ASN A 57 10.37 9.21 -7.30
N PHE A 58 9.04 9.14 -7.16
CA PHE A 58 8.36 9.68 -6.00
C PHE A 58 8.74 8.90 -4.73
N ILE A 59 8.65 7.56 -4.77
CA ILE A 59 9.06 6.66 -3.67
C ILE A 59 10.55 6.85 -3.36
N SER A 60 11.41 6.81 -4.36
CA SER A 60 12.87 6.82 -4.17
C SER A 60 13.47 8.20 -3.90
N GLY A 61 12.68 9.27 -4.08
CA GLY A 61 13.16 10.65 -3.99
C GLY A 61 14.00 11.12 -5.19
N TYR A 62 14.15 10.32 -6.25
CA TYR A 62 14.89 10.72 -7.45
C TYR A 62 14.17 11.82 -8.23
N LYS A 63 14.93 12.58 -9.03
CA LYS A 63 14.40 13.63 -9.91
C LYS A 63 14.50 13.19 -11.38
N PRO A 64 13.54 13.57 -12.24
CA PRO A 64 12.33 14.34 -11.93
C PRO A 64 11.27 13.48 -11.21
N ARG A 65 10.54 14.06 -10.25
CA ARG A 65 9.36 13.44 -9.62
C ARG A 65 8.18 14.41 -9.67
N ASP A 66 6.97 13.87 -9.65
CA ASP A 66 5.75 14.68 -9.52
C ASP A 66 5.18 14.50 -8.11
N GLY A 67 4.94 15.61 -7.39
CA GLY A 67 4.41 15.60 -6.02
C GLY A 67 5.39 16.17 -4.99
N GLU A 68 4.83 16.74 -3.92
CA GLU A 68 5.58 17.48 -2.88
C GLU A 68 5.71 16.71 -1.56
N ASP A 69 4.83 15.73 -1.33
CA ASP A 69 4.85 14.84 -0.18
C ASP A 69 6.21 14.10 -0.03
N PRO A 70 6.55 13.60 1.18
CA PRO A 70 7.82 12.95 1.43
C PRO A 70 8.01 11.68 0.58
N ALA A 71 9.25 11.48 0.12
CA ALA A 71 9.70 10.19 -0.38
C ALA A 71 9.85 9.19 0.78
N LEU A 72 9.96 7.91 0.46
CA LEU A 72 10.36 6.91 1.44
C LEU A 72 11.81 7.16 1.85
N ASP A 73 12.05 7.37 3.14
CA ASP A 73 13.39 7.40 3.71
C ASP A 73 13.70 6.01 4.29
N PRO A 74 14.53 5.19 3.61
CA PRO A 74 14.82 3.82 4.03
C PRO A 74 15.66 3.76 5.31
N THR A 75 16.25 4.86 5.78
CA THR A 75 17.14 4.86 6.94
C THR A 75 16.44 4.56 8.27
N ILE A 76 15.11 4.62 8.30
CA ILE A 76 14.30 4.21 9.46
C ILE A 76 13.73 2.79 9.33
N PHE A 77 14.08 2.07 8.26
CA PHE A 77 13.53 0.75 7.94
C PHE A 77 14.63 -0.28 7.62
N ASN A 78 15.90 0.02 7.87
CA ASN A 78 17.03 -0.81 7.43
C ASN A 78 17.86 -1.41 8.58
N GLY A 79 17.42 -1.25 9.83
CA GLY A 79 18.03 -1.93 10.98
C GLY A 79 17.75 -3.44 10.94
N ALA A 80 18.74 -4.25 11.33
CA ALA A 80 18.60 -5.71 11.35
C ALA A 80 17.45 -6.21 12.25
N GLU A 81 17.07 -5.41 13.26
CA GLU A 81 16.02 -5.71 14.23
C GLU A 81 14.72 -4.96 13.97
N ASP A 82 14.64 -4.19 12.89
CA ASP A 82 13.52 -3.28 12.63
C ASP A 82 12.22 -4.00 12.27
N ASP A 83 12.27 -5.30 11.96
CA ASP A 83 11.09 -6.08 11.51
C ASP A 83 10.34 -5.33 10.41
N THR A 84 11.10 -4.87 9.41
CA THR A 84 10.57 -4.11 8.28
C THR A 84 9.73 -5.00 7.38
N ARG A 85 8.51 -4.56 7.09
CA ARG A 85 7.54 -5.25 6.25
C ARG A 85 6.97 -4.30 5.22
N ILE A 86 6.71 -4.83 4.03
CA ILE A 86 6.12 -4.09 2.92
C ILE A 86 4.77 -4.71 2.58
N TYR A 87 3.75 -3.88 2.48
CA TYR A 87 2.40 -4.27 2.07
C TYR A 87 1.98 -3.44 0.88
N ILE A 88 1.47 -4.10 -0.16
CA ILE A 88 1.00 -3.43 -1.38
C ILE A 88 -0.46 -3.80 -1.62
N MET A 89 -1.34 -2.82 -1.67
CA MET A 89 -2.71 -2.99 -2.18
C MET A 89 -2.71 -2.56 -3.64
N HIS A 90 -3.03 -3.47 -4.55
CA HIS A 90 -2.94 -3.25 -5.99
C HIS A 90 -4.18 -3.81 -6.69
N PRO A 91 -4.72 -3.17 -7.75
CA PRO A 91 -5.87 -3.71 -8.45
C PRO A 91 -5.50 -5.03 -9.14
N ARG A 92 -6.38 -6.02 -9.02
CA ARG A 92 -6.28 -7.25 -9.80
C ARG A 92 -6.72 -7.02 -11.23
N ARG A 93 -6.24 -7.87 -12.13
CA ARG A 93 -6.60 -7.86 -13.56
C ARG A 93 -8.01 -8.43 -13.74
N GLU A 94 -8.96 -7.57 -14.13
CA GLU A 94 -10.39 -7.92 -14.24
C GLU A 94 -10.69 -9.08 -15.22
N LEU A 95 -9.95 -9.17 -16.33
CA LEU A 95 -10.17 -10.17 -17.38
C LEU A 95 -9.47 -11.53 -17.11
N SER A 96 -9.15 -11.85 -15.87
CA SER A 96 -8.54 -13.15 -15.50
C SER A 96 -9.36 -13.88 -14.43
N PRO A 97 -10.57 -14.36 -14.78
CA PRO A 97 -11.44 -15.08 -13.84
C PRO A 97 -10.77 -16.34 -13.28
N ASN A 98 -9.81 -16.92 -13.99
CA ASN A 98 -9.10 -18.14 -13.58
C ASN A 98 -7.86 -17.87 -12.69
N ASN A 99 -7.47 -16.61 -12.49
CA ASN A 99 -6.33 -16.27 -11.66
C ASN A 99 -6.53 -14.89 -10.99
N PRO A 100 -7.09 -14.85 -9.76
CA PRO A 100 -7.34 -13.61 -9.03
C PRO A 100 -6.05 -12.88 -8.60
N PHE A 101 -4.91 -13.56 -8.70
CA PHE A 101 -3.60 -13.10 -8.24
C PHE A 101 -2.87 -12.21 -9.25
N LEU A 102 -3.42 -12.02 -10.45
CA LEU A 102 -2.73 -11.27 -11.49
C LEU A 102 -2.92 -9.76 -11.28
N PRO A 103 -1.83 -8.98 -11.20
CA PRO A 103 -1.90 -7.53 -11.10
C PRO A 103 -2.43 -6.91 -12.41
N ASN A 104 -3.22 -5.83 -12.31
CA ASN A 104 -3.71 -5.09 -13.48
C ASN A 104 -2.53 -4.46 -14.28
N TYR A 105 -1.55 -3.86 -13.61
CA TYR A 105 -0.41 -3.20 -14.25
C TYR A 105 0.85 -4.07 -14.17
N ASP A 106 0.79 -5.30 -14.65
CA ASP A 106 1.78 -6.36 -14.42
C ASP A 106 3.26 -5.93 -14.50
N GLY A 107 3.72 -5.37 -15.62
CA GLY A 107 5.12 -4.93 -15.75
C GLY A 107 5.51 -3.84 -14.75
N LYS A 108 4.61 -2.89 -14.51
CA LYS A 108 4.82 -1.79 -13.55
C LYS A 108 4.80 -2.28 -12.10
N PHE A 109 3.98 -3.29 -11.82
CA PHE A 109 3.94 -3.91 -10.50
C PHE A 109 5.25 -4.64 -10.19
N VAL A 110 5.84 -5.33 -11.18
CA VAL A 110 7.18 -5.93 -11.03
C VAL A 110 8.23 -4.85 -10.74
N GLU A 111 8.27 -3.77 -11.53
CA GLU A 111 9.21 -2.66 -11.31
C GLU A 111 9.06 -2.00 -9.92
N LEU A 112 7.82 -1.84 -9.45
CA LEU A 112 7.53 -1.33 -8.12
C LEU A 112 8.06 -2.27 -7.04
N ARG A 113 7.82 -3.58 -7.17
CA ARG A 113 8.32 -4.59 -6.23
C ARG A 113 9.85 -4.60 -6.21
N ASP A 114 10.50 -4.52 -7.35
CA ASP A 114 11.96 -4.50 -7.46
C ASP A 114 12.55 -3.23 -6.81
N LEU A 115 11.92 -2.07 -7.04
CA LEU A 115 12.33 -0.83 -6.36
C LEU A 115 12.30 -1.01 -4.84
N LEU A 116 11.21 -1.55 -4.30
CA LEU A 116 11.04 -1.70 -2.86
C LEU A 116 11.97 -2.79 -2.29
N ASN A 117 11.96 -4.00 -2.87
CA ASN A 117 12.60 -5.19 -2.28
C ASN A 117 14.03 -5.46 -2.69
N VAL A 118 14.51 -4.85 -3.77
CA VAL A 118 15.87 -5.07 -4.26
C VAL A 118 16.71 -3.82 -4.01
N ARG A 119 16.12 -2.63 -4.18
CA ARG A 119 16.89 -1.38 -4.16
C ARG A 119 16.79 -0.60 -2.86
N LEU A 120 15.58 -0.44 -2.31
CA LEU A 120 15.38 0.42 -1.14
C LEU A 120 15.45 -0.36 0.18
N LEU A 121 14.82 -1.53 0.22
CA LEU A 121 14.70 -2.37 1.42
C LEU A 121 15.03 -3.83 1.05
N PRO A 122 16.32 -4.14 0.79
CA PRO A 122 16.74 -5.44 0.30
C PRO A 122 16.24 -6.60 1.18
N GLY A 123 15.43 -7.49 0.60
CA GLY A 123 14.95 -8.71 1.27
C GLY A 123 13.85 -8.51 2.31
N ALA A 124 13.29 -7.31 2.45
CA ALA A 124 12.19 -7.07 3.38
C ALA A 124 10.96 -7.94 3.02
N PRO A 125 10.38 -8.66 4.00
CA PRO A 125 9.12 -9.39 3.81
C PRO A 125 8.04 -8.54 3.12
N THR A 126 7.48 -9.05 2.02
CA THR A 126 6.50 -8.32 1.20
C THR A 126 5.25 -9.14 0.95
N ALA A 127 4.09 -8.55 1.18
CA ALA A 127 2.80 -9.10 0.77
C ALA A 127 2.05 -8.15 -0.15
N ALA A 128 1.22 -8.71 -1.03
CA ALA A 128 0.34 -7.94 -1.89
C ALA A 128 -1.10 -8.45 -1.84
N ARG A 129 -2.04 -7.51 -1.69
CA ARG A 129 -3.48 -7.74 -1.80
C ARG A 129 -3.96 -7.29 -3.16
N MET A 130 -4.49 -8.22 -3.96
CA MET A 130 -4.98 -7.98 -5.31
C MET A 130 -6.49 -7.71 -5.27
N TYR A 131 -6.87 -6.46 -5.01
CA TYR A 131 -8.28 -6.12 -4.81
C TYR A 131 -9.06 -6.00 -6.13
N VAL A 132 -10.37 -6.19 -6.07
CA VAL A 132 -11.25 -5.98 -7.22
C VAL A 132 -11.43 -4.48 -7.41
N ALA A 133 -10.90 -3.90 -8.49
CA ALA A 133 -11.23 -2.52 -8.84
C ALA A 133 -12.72 -2.45 -9.23
N VAL A 134 -13.46 -1.53 -8.63
CA VAL A 134 -14.84 -1.22 -9.03
C VAL A 134 -14.91 0.30 -9.14
N PRO A 135 -14.99 0.88 -10.36
CA PRO A 135 -15.07 2.32 -10.51
C PRO A 135 -16.46 2.85 -10.13
N TYR A 136 -16.56 4.15 -9.86
CA TYR A 136 -17.85 4.84 -9.92
C TYR A 136 -18.40 4.81 -11.36
N ILE A 137 -19.71 4.82 -11.48
CA ILE A 137 -20.38 5.00 -12.77
C ILE A 137 -20.59 6.50 -12.97
N PHE A 138 -20.18 6.97 -14.14
CA PHE A 138 -20.39 8.35 -14.59
C PHE A 138 -21.25 8.31 -15.85
N ASP A 139 -22.12 9.31 -16.02
CA ASP A 139 -22.99 9.43 -17.18
C ASP A 139 -22.20 9.86 -18.43
N GLU A 140 -22.90 10.01 -19.57
CA GLU A 140 -22.29 10.44 -20.84
C GLU A 140 -21.67 11.85 -20.80
N ASN A 141 -22.04 12.68 -19.82
CA ASN A 141 -21.49 14.01 -19.60
C ASN A 141 -20.31 14.01 -18.62
N GLY A 142 -19.99 12.85 -18.02
CA GLY A 142 -18.95 12.71 -16.99
C GLY A 142 -19.41 13.10 -15.60
N GLU A 143 -20.72 13.29 -15.38
CA GLU A 143 -21.29 13.53 -14.07
C GLU A 143 -21.43 12.21 -13.30
N TYR A 144 -21.26 12.27 -11.97
CA TYR A 144 -21.43 11.08 -11.13
C TYR A 144 -22.86 10.56 -11.24
N GLU A 145 -23.01 9.28 -11.58
CA GLU A 145 -24.31 8.62 -11.70
C GLU A 145 -24.58 7.71 -10.50
N SER A 146 -23.67 6.78 -10.19
CA SER A 146 -23.88 5.83 -9.10
C SER A 146 -22.60 5.14 -8.61
N ASP A 147 -22.67 4.56 -7.42
CA ASP A 147 -21.65 3.65 -6.88
C ASP A 147 -22.20 2.21 -6.85
N PRO A 148 -21.67 1.30 -7.71
CA PRO A 148 -22.13 -0.10 -7.77
C PRO A 148 -21.99 -0.87 -6.46
N ILE A 149 -21.18 -0.37 -5.52
CA ILE A 149 -20.88 -1.03 -4.25
C ILE A 149 -21.08 -0.10 -3.06
N GLU A 150 -22.01 0.86 -3.15
CA GLU A 150 -22.31 1.84 -2.08
C GLU A 150 -22.55 1.17 -0.71
N GLU A 151 -23.25 0.04 -0.70
CA GLU A 151 -23.57 -0.74 0.50
C GLU A 151 -22.35 -1.47 1.10
N GLN A 152 -21.24 -1.57 0.37
CA GLN A 152 -20.02 -2.26 0.80
C GLN A 152 -18.98 -1.24 1.30
N GLN A 153 -19.34 -0.48 2.33
CA GLN A 153 -18.54 0.64 2.85
C GLN A 153 -17.11 0.27 3.30
N TRP A 154 -16.85 -1.02 3.58
CA TRP A 154 -15.51 -1.51 3.90
C TRP A 154 -14.58 -1.57 2.69
N ARG A 155 -15.09 -1.52 1.46
CA ARG A 155 -14.31 -1.62 0.22
C ARG A 155 -13.72 -0.29 -0.22
N ARG A 156 -12.69 -0.32 -1.06
CA ARG A 156 -11.96 0.88 -1.56
C ARG A 156 -11.22 1.69 -0.48
N HIS A 157 -10.88 1.07 0.64
CA HIS A 157 -10.19 1.73 1.75
C HIS A 157 -8.86 1.05 2.07
N ALA A 158 -7.87 1.87 2.42
CA ALA A 158 -6.67 1.42 3.09
C ALA A 158 -6.43 2.29 4.33
N VAL A 159 -6.24 1.66 5.48
CA VAL A 159 -6.11 2.35 6.77
C VAL A 159 -4.94 1.76 7.57
N PHE A 160 -3.95 2.59 7.88
CA PHE A 160 -2.93 2.27 8.88
C PHE A 160 -3.28 2.93 10.21
N GLN A 161 -3.17 2.19 11.30
CA GLN A 161 -3.40 2.67 12.65
C GLN A 161 -2.20 2.31 13.53
N TYR A 162 -1.74 3.26 14.34
CA TYR A 162 -0.75 3.05 15.38
C TYR A 162 -1.31 3.50 16.73
N ASP A 163 -1.07 2.68 17.75
CA ASP A 163 -1.42 2.99 19.14
C ASP A 163 -0.23 2.64 20.04
N PRO A 164 0.35 3.62 20.77
CA PRO A 164 1.48 3.39 21.68
C PRO A 164 1.14 2.51 22.89
N ASN A 165 -0.13 2.20 23.12
CA ASN A 165 -0.61 1.34 24.20
C ASN A 165 -1.59 0.27 23.69
N ALA A 166 -1.45 -0.16 22.43
CA ALA A 166 -2.36 -1.10 21.77
C ALA A 166 -2.61 -2.40 22.55
N ARG A 167 -1.63 -2.84 23.36
CA ARG A 167 -1.69 -4.08 24.14
C ARG A 167 -1.68 -3.86 25.67
N GLY A 168 -1.83 -2.61 26.12
CA GLY A 168 -1.69 -2.24 27.52
C GLY A 168 -0.23 -2.16 28.00
N ASN A 169 -0.02 -1.62 29.20
CA ASN A 169 1.29 -1.46 29.84
C ASN A 169 2.35 -0.72 28.98
N GLY A 170 1.92 0.21 28.13
CA GLY A 170 2.80 0.95 27.24
C GLY A 170 3.36 0.12 26.08
N MET A 171 2.77 -1.05 25.80
CA MET A 171 3.17 -1.88 24.66
C MET A 171 2.52 -1.37 23.37
N PRO A 172 3.31 -0.85 22.42
CA PRO A 172 2.79 -0.29 21.18
C PRO A 172 2.32 -1.38 20.22
N GLY A 173 1.45 -1.00 19.29
CA GLY A 173 1.03 -1.86 18.20
C GLY A 173 0.52 -1.07 17.01
N TRP A 174 0.51 -1.72 15.86
CA TRP A 174 -0.07 -1.18 14.64
C TRP A 174 -0.97 -2.20 13.97
N ARG A 175 -1.92 -1.70 13.17
CA ARG A 175 -2.79 -2.48 12.29
C ARG A 175 -2.89 -1.80 10.94
N LEU A 176 -2.94 -2.59 9.88
CA LEU A 176 -3.13 -2.16 8.51
C LEU A 176 -4.35 -2.87 7.95
N PHE A 177 -5.34 -2.11 7.49
CA PHE A 177 -6.54 -2.61 6.83
C PHE A 177 -6.44 -2.33 5.33
N PHE A 178 -6.64 -3.36 4.53
CA PHE A 178 -6.86 -3.28 3.08
C PHE A 178 -8.23 -3.90 2.79
N GLU A 179 -9.24 -3.05 2.60
CA GLU A 179 -10.65 -3.43 2.60
C GLU A 179 -11.05 -4.25 3.84
N ASP A 180 -11.46 -5.51 3.64
CA ASP A 180 -11.88 -6.48 4.66
C ASP A 180 -10.71 -7.26 5.27
N HIS A 181 -9.50 -7.14 4.72
CA HIS A 181 -8.32 -7.85 5.18
C HIS A 181 -7.47 -6.96 6.10
N TYR A 182 -6.83 -7.55 7.11
CA TYR A 182 -5.94 -6.80 7.99
C TYR A 182 -4.64 -7.51 8.31
N PHE A 183 -3.62 -6.70 8.61
CA PHE A 183 -2.31 -7.10 9.14
C PHE A 183 -2.07 -6.37 10.44
N ASP A 184 -1.29 -6.95 11.34
CA ASP A 184 -0.89 -6.30 12.57
C ASP A 184 0.54 -6.66 13.01
N SER A 185 0.99 -5.95 14.04
CA SER A 185 2.34 -6.10 14.62
C SER A 185 2.56 -7.39 15.42
N THR A 186 1.58 -8.28 15.51
CA THR A 186 1.69 -9.62 16.13
C THR A 186 1.78 -10.73 15.11
N ASN A 187 1.31 -10.51 13.87
CA ASN A 187 1.45 -11.50 12.81
C ASN A 187 2.93 -11.77 12.51
N ALA A 188 3.24 -13.00 12.06
CA ALA A 188 4.54 -13.29 11.50
C ALA A 188 4.82 -12.39 10.28
N PRO A 189 6.09 -12.07 9.95
CA PRO A 189 6.40 -11.40 8.70
C PRO A 189 5.87 -12.24 7.52
N PRO A 190 5.33 -11.59 6.46
CA PRO A 190 4.79 -12.31 5.32
C PRO A 190 5.87 -13.21 4.67
N GLY A 191 5.51 -14.46 4.42
CA GLY A 191 6.41 -15.44 3.82
C GLY A 191 6.52 -15.27 2.30
N PRO A 192 7.44 -16.00 1.64
CA PRO A 192 7.55 -16.01 0.17
C PRO A 192 6.24 -16.38 -0.55
N GLU A 193 5.37 -17.15 0.12
CA GLU A 193 4.07 -17.60 -0.41
C GLU A 193 2.94 -16.59 -0.23
N SER A 194 3.08 -15.58 0.64
CA SER A 194 2.10 -14.49 0.84
C SER A 194 2.05 -13.51 -0.33
N ALA A 195 2.69 -13.86 -1.45
CA ALA A 195 2.98 -12.97 -2.55
C ALA A 195 1.75 -12.53 -3.35
N ASN A 196 0.61 -13.23 -3.31
CA ASN A 196 -0.64 -12.75 -3.91
C ASN A 196 -1.88 -13.37 -3.20
N ASP A 197 -2.74 -12.50 -2.64
CA ASP A 197 -4.06 -12.72 -1.97
C ASP A 197 -4.13 -13.49 -0.63
N ILE A 198 -2.98 -13.89 -0.07
CA ILE A 198 -2.65 -14.20 1.35
C ILE A 198 -3.42 -15.35 2.02
N PRO A 199 -2.70 -16.43 2.40
CA PRO A 199 -2.27 -16.65 3.79
C PRO A 199 -0.80 -17.16 3.91
N ASP A 200 -0.14 -17.38 5.07
CA ASP A 200 -0.62 -18.06 6.30
C ASP A 200 -0.57 -17.27 7.62
N ILE A 201 -1.72 -17.30 8.30
CA ILE A 201 -1.90 -17.19 9.75
C ILE A 201 -2.31 -18.63 10.19
N PRO A 202 -1.95 -19.13 11.40
CA PRO A 202 -1.98 -20.56 11.75
C PRO A 202 -3.29 -21.32 11.49
#